data_AF-A0A8T5KME5-F1
#
_entry.id   AF-A0A8T5KME5-F1
#
_cell.length_a   1.000
_cell.length_b   1.000
_cell.length_c   1.000
_cell.angle_alpha   90.00
_cell.angle_beta   90.00
_cell.angle_gamma   90.00
#
_symmetry.space_group_name_H-M   'P 1'
#
loop_
_entity.id
_entity.type
_entity.pdbx_description
1 polymer ?
#
loop_
_entity_poly.entity_id
_entity_poly.type
_entity_poly.pdbx_seq_one_letter_code
_entity_poly.pdbx_strand_id
1 'polypeptide(L)'
;MSNDFYWFVILGLWSIIVVFGIKPFYHYLRKQGSEHMVAVYYNRKVAHMLAGGVPIIAAPMVFENPFWVLVGGILGCLGLALTHLTDRRLWWMQTDQNMNDASFALMLGISVYAIWEYSNEPWLAILPALYMAFGDGVTGIIRNKMFQKRTKSAWGNVGMAILCLPLGYFFGQLAEPEIPLWGLISGVVASYVERYEFGFIDDNILIVLFSSLVLVIGLNIGPI
;
A
#
# COMPACT_ATOMS: atom_id res chain seq x y z
N MET A 1 -17.09 23.19 -9.24
CA MET A 1 -16.07 22.12 -9.16
C MET A 1 -16.78 20.87 -8.69
N SER A 2 -16.45 19.69 -9.23
CA SER A 2 -17.09 18.43 -8.81
C SER A 2 -16.74 18.11 -7.35
N ASN A 3 -17.61 17.36 -6.67
CA ASN A 3 -17.38 16.85 -5.31
C ASN A 3 -16.06 16.08 -5.21
N ASP A 4 -15.77 15.26 -6.22
CA ASP A 4 -14.52 14.50 -6.34
C ASP A 4 -13.27 15.37 -6.29
N PHE A 5 -13.27 16.54 -6.93
CA PHE A 5 -12.11 17.43 -6.90
C PHE A 5 -11.80 17.92 -5.48
N TYR A 6 -12.85 18.24 -4.69
CA TYR A 6 -12.66 18.65 -3.30
C TYR A 6 -12.10 17.51 -2.45
N TRP A 7 -12.65 16.29 -2.59
CA TRP A 7 -12.13 15.12 -1.90
C TRP A 7 -10.71 14.77 -2.30
N PHE A 8 -10.37 14.90 -3.58
CA PHE A 8 -9.02 14.73 -4.08
C PHE A 8 -8.04 15.69 -3.39
N VAL A 9 -8.39 16.98 -3.30
CA VAL A 9 -7.57 17.97 -2.59
C VAL A 9 -7.47 17.64 -1.10
N ILE A 10 -8.56 17.27 -0.44
CA ILE A 10 -8.58 16.92 0.98
C ILE A 10 -7.68 15.71 1.27
N LEU A 11 -7.81 14.62 0.51
CA LEU A 11 -7.02 13.40 0.67
C LEU A 11 -5.55 13.60 0.28
N GLY A 12 -5.28 14.43 -0.73
CA GLY A 12 -3.93 14.84 -1.10
C GLY A 12 -3.25 15.64 0.03
N LEU A 13 -3.95 16.62 0.59
CA LEU A 13 -3.47 17.38 1.76
C LEU A 13 -3.27 16.51 2.98
N TRP A 14 -4.19 15.58 3.25
CA TRP A 14 -4.04 14.57 4.30
C TRP A 14 -2.71 13.81 4.14
N SER A 15 -2.46 13.28 2.94
CA SER A 15 -1.24 12.52 2.64
C SER A 15 0.02 13.34 2.92
N ILE A 16 0.05 14.60 2.47
CA ILE A 16 1.15 15.53 2.72
C ILE A 16 1.33 15.79 4.22
N ILE A 17 0.25 16.13 4.93
CA ILE A 17 0.28 16.41 6.36
C ILE A 17 0.83 15.21 7.13
N VAL A 18 0.38 13.99 6.80
CA VAL A 18 0.88 12.77 7.43
C VAL A 18 2.37 12.57 7.15
N VAL A 19 2.81 12.66 5.89
CA VAL A 19 4.22 12.44 5.50
C VAL A 19 5.17 13.35 6.29
N PHE A 20 4.83 14.62 6.48
CA PHE A 20 5.63 15.54 7.29
C PHE A 20 5.38 15.37 8.79
N GLY A 21 4.14 15.05 9.17
CA GLY A 21 3.69 14.90 10.55
C GLY A 21 4.26 13.68 11.28
N ILE A 22 4.73 12.65 10.56
CA ILE A 22 5.39 11.47 11.16
C ILE A 22 6.86 11.70 11.53
N LYS A 23 7.45 12.84 11.20
CA LYS A 23 8.86 13.14 11.53
C LYS A 23 9.18 13.03 13.04
N PRO A 24 8.32 13.47 13.98
CA PRO A 24 8.55 13.26 15.42
C PRO A 24 8.60 11.78 15.83
N PHE A 25 7.89 10.90 15.12
CA PHE A 25 7.90 9.45 15.40
C PHE A 25 9.28 8.83 15.15
N TYR A 26 9.96 9.25 14.08
CA TYR A 26 11.37 8.88 13.87
C TYR A 26 12.27 9.29 15.05
N HIS A 27 12.13 10.52 15.54
CA HIS A 27 12.94 10.98 16.67
C HIS A 27 12.63 10.20 17.95
N TYR A 28 11.37 9.85 18.17
CA TYR A 28 10.98 8.97 19.27
C TYR A 28 11.70 7.61 19.18
N LEU A 29 11.68 6.94 18.02
CA LEU A 29 12.36 5.66 17.83
C LEU A 29 13.88 5.76 18.03
N ARG A 30 14.50 6.84 17.55
CA ARG A 30 15.93 7.11 17.78
C ARG A 30 16.26 7.31 19.26
N LYS A 31 15.40 8.00 20.02
CA LYS A 31 15.55 8.17 21.48
C LYS A 31 15.42 6.83 22.23
N GLN A 32 14.64 5.89 21.70
CA GLN A 32 14.53 4.53 22.22
C GLN A 32 15.71 3.61 21.81
N GLY A 33 16.74 4.16 21.15
CA GLY A 33 17.93 3.42 20.75
C GLY A 33 17.83 2.69 19.42
N SER A 34 16.75 2.85 18.65
CA SER A 34 16.65 2.25 17.31
C SER A 34 17.72 2.82 16.38
N GLU A 35 18.38 1.97 15.59
CA GLU A 35 19.30 2.41 14.53
C GLU A 35 18.61 3.34 13.52
N HIS A 36 19.40 4.18 12.82
CA HIS A 36 18.86 5.15 11.86
C HIS A 36 17.97 4.49 10.81
N MET A 37 18.49 3.47 10.14
CA MET A 37 17.75 2.77 9.08
C MET A 37 16.49 2.10 9.62
N VAL A 38 16.54 1.49 10.81
CA VAL A 38 15.38 0.87 11.45
C VAL A 38 14.28 1.90 11.71
N ALA A 39 14.64 3.06 12.24
CA ALA A 39 13.69 4.15 12.49
C ALA A 39 13.09 4.71 11.19
N VAL A 40 13.90 4.86 10.13
CA VAL A 40 13.42 5.27 8.80
C VAL A 40 12.43 4.25 8.22
N TYR A 41 12.75 2.95 8.30
CA TYR A 41 11.88 1.89 7.81
C TYR A 41 10.54 1.84 8.56
N TYR A 42 10.55 2.00 9.89
CA TYR A 42 9.30 2.10 10.66
C TYR A 42 8.46 3.28 10.20
N ASN A 43 9.06 4.46 10.10
CA ASN A 43 8.37 5.66 9.66
C ASN A 43 7.78 5.49 8.26
N ARG A 44 8.50 4.84 7.34
CA ARG A 44 8.01 4.53 5.99
C ARG A 44 6.77 3.64 6.02
N LYS A 45 6.76 2.59 6.85
CA LYS A 45 5.59 1.70 6.98
C LYS A 45 4.38 2.45 7.58
N VAL A 46 4.62 3.36 8.54
CA VAL A 46 3.56 4.25 9.05
C VAL A 46 3.06 5.21 7.96
N ALA A 47 3.95 5.77 7.14
CA ALA A 47 3.56 6.61 6.00
C ALA A 47 2.72 5.82 4.99
N HIS A 48 3.10 4.59 4.64
CA HIS A 48 2.34 3.75 3.71
C HIS A 48 0.91 3.52 4.21
N MET A 49 0.74 3.17 5.49
CA MET A 49 -0.59 2.94 6.07
C MET A 49 -1.41 4.22 6.20
N LEU A 50 -0.82 5.31 6.70
CA LEU A 50 -1.57 6.52 7.03
C LEU A 50 -1.70 7.49 5.85
N ALA A 51 -0.63 7.73 5.11
CA ALA A 51 -0.65 8.65 3.97
C ALA A 51 -1.15 7.97 2.69
N GLY A 52 -0.84 6.69 2.47
CA GLY A 52 -1.35 5.95 1.31
C GLY A 52 -2.66 5.21 1.60
N GLY A 53 -2.68 4.41 2.67
CA GLY A 53 -3.78 3.50 2.97
C GLY A 53 -5.10 4.21 3.33
N VAL A 54 -5.07 5.30 4.10
CA VAL A 54 -6.28 6.03 4.48
C VAL A 54 -7.00 6.64 3.27
N PRO A 55 -6.33 7.37 2.34
CA PRO A 55 -6.96 7.79 1.09
C PRO A 55 -7.54 6.65 0.28
N ILE A 56 -6.89 5.49 0.25
CA ILE A 56 -7.39 4.31 -0.48
C ILE A 56 -8.68 3.76 0.14
N ILE A 57 -8.77 3.67 1.47
CA ILE A 57 -10.02 3.27 2.13
C ILE A 57 -11.14 4.28 1.87
N ALA A 58 -10.81 5.57 1.83
CA ALA A 58 -11.79 6.62 1.56
C ALA A 58 -12.26 6.65 0.09
N ALA A 59 -11.42 6.23 -0.86
CA ALA A 59 -11.68 6.38 -2.28
C ALA A 59 -13.03 5.79 -2.75
N PRO A 60 -13.41 4.54 -2.41
CA PRO A 60 -14.74 3.99 -2.73
C PRO A 60 -15.92 4.76 -2.15
N MET A 61 -15.71 5.55 -1.09
CA MET A 61 -16.77 6.29 -0.40
C MET A 61 -16.99 7.68 -1.00
N VAL A 62 -15.94 8.27 -1.60
CA VAL A 62 -15.93 9.71 -1.93
C VAL A 62 -15.75 10.00 -3.41
N PHE A 63 -15.22 9.08 -4.20
CA PHE A 63 -15.03 9.25 -5.64
C PHE A 63 -16.05 8.46 -6.43
N GLU A 64 -16.55 9.07 -7.51
CA GLU A 64 -17.48 8.41 -8.43
C GLU A 64 -16.76 7.42 -9.36
N ASN A 65 -15.49 7.66 -9.66
CA ASN A 65 -14.67 6.85 -10.56
C ASN A 65 -13.18 6.87 -10.14
N PRO A 66 -12.35 5.95 -10.65
CA PRO A 66 -10.99 5.80 -10.13
C PRO A 66 -9.98 6.84 -10.62
N PHE A 67 -10.37 7.77 -11.49
CA PHE A 67 -9.46 8.73 -12.11
C PHE A 67 -8.64 9.52 -11.07
N TRP A 68 -9.29 10.00 -10.01
CA TRP A 68 -8.63 10.79 -8.97
C TRP A 68 -7.65 9.98 -8.13
N VAL A 69 -7.87 8.66 -8.00
CA VAL A 69 -6.92 7.75 -7.35
C VAL A 69 -5.66 7.59 -8.20
N LEU A 70 -5.81 7.44 -9.52
CA LEU A 70 -4.67 7.38 -10.45
C LEU A 70 -3.85 8.66 -10.42
N VAL A 71 -4.50 9.82 -10.53
CA VAL A 71 -3.84 11.13 -10.48
C VAL A 71 -3.11 11.29 -9.15
N GLY A 72 -3.73 10.91 -8.02
CA GLY A 72 -3.12 10.94 -6.71
C GLY A 72 -1.85 10.09 -6.62
N GLY A 73 -1.90 8.85 -7.13
CA GLY A 73 -0.74 7.95 -7.18
C GLY A 73 0.40 8.49 -8.04
N ILE A 74 0.09 9.06 -9.22
CA ILE A 74 1.08 9.68 -10.11
C ILE A 74 1.73 10.90 -9.44
N LEU A 75 0.94 11.81 -8.89
CA LEU A 75 1.47 13.00 -8.21
C LEU A 75 2.29 12.63 -6.97
N GLY A 76 1.85 11.64 -6.20
CA GLY A 76 2.60 11.10 -5.06
C GLY A 76 3.94 10.51 -5.49
N CYS A 77 3.94 9.68 -6.54
CA CYS A 77 5.15 9.12 -7.12
C CYS A 77 6.11 10.22 -7.59
N LEU A 78 5.62 11.20 -8.36
CA LEU A 78 6.43 12.31 -8.84
C LEU A 78 6.99 13.14 -7.69
N GLY A 79 6.16 13.47 -6.68
CA GLY A 79 6.59 14.24 -5.52
C GLY A 79 7.70 13.54 -4.72
N LEU A 80 7.53 12.25 -4.44
CA LEU A 80 8.51 11.44 -3.73
C LEU A 80 9.77 11.20 -4.56
N ALA A 81 9.64 10.96 -5.87
CA ALA A 81 10.77 10.80 -6.76
C ALA A 81 11.59 12.10 -6.86
N LEU A 82 10.92 13.26 -6.93
CA LEU A 82 11.58 14.56 -6.97
C LEU A 82 12.41 14.83 -5.72
N THR A 83 11.98 14.42 -4.53
CA THR A 83 12.78 14.60 -3.32
C THR A 83 14.05 13.74 -3.32
N HIS A 84 14.01 12.57 -3.97
CA HIS A 84 15.23 11.77 -4.23
C HIS A 84 16.15 12.43 -5.25
N LEU A 85 15.61 12.85 -6.39
CA LEU A 85 16.38 13.38 -7.53
C LEU A 85 16.99 14.77 -7.26
N THR A 86 16.44 15.53 -6.31
CA THR A 86 16.92 16.88 -5.95
C THR A 86 17.77 16.91 -4.69
N ASP A 87 18.19 15.75 -4.17
CA ASP A 87 18.92 15.61 -2.90
C ASP A 87 18.18 16.19 -1.67
N ARG A 88 16.85 16.40 -1.79
CA ARG A 88 15.98 16.89 -0.71
C ARG A 88 15.24 15.75 -0.02
N ARG A 89 15.93 14.62 0.16
CA ARG A 89 15.33 13.40 0.70
C ARG A 89 14.69 13.65 2.06
N LEU A 90 13.49 13.10 2.22
CA LEU A 90 12.75 13.07 3.47
C LEU A 90 13.39 12.04 4.40
N TRP A 91 14.56 12.36 4.95
CA TRP A 91 15.44 11.46 5.69
C TRP A 91 14.81 10.73 6.89
N TRP A 92 13.60 11.11 7.29
CA TRP A 92 12.84 10.41 8.32
C TRP A 92 12.07 9.20 7.78
N MET A 93 11.88 9.05 6.47
CA MET A 93 11.17 7.92 5.85
C MET A 93 11.78 7.40 4.52
N GLN A 94 12.57 8.22 3.82
CA GLN A 94 13.24 7.87 2.57
C GLN A 94 14.63 7.29 2.84
N THR A 95 15.03 6.33 2.00
CA THR A 95 16.35 5.68 2.03
C THR A 95 17.17 6.05 0.81
N ASP A 96 18.49 5.94 0.91
CA ASP A 96 19.42 6.11 -0.22
C ASP A 96 19.54 4.88 -1.13
N GLN A 97 19.12 3.71 -0.63
CA GLN A 97 19.27 2.42 -1.31
C GLN A 97 18.23 2.16 -2.40
N ASN A 98 17.07 2.81 -2.34
CA ASN A 98 15.94 2.58 -3.25
C ASN A 98 14.93 3.73 -3.22
N MET A 99 14.08 3.77 -4.25
CA MET A 99 12.96 4.70 -4.39
C MET A 99 11.60 3.98 -4.26
N ASN A 100 11.55 2.93 -3.44
CA ASN A 100 10.36 2.08 -3.31
C ASN A 100 9.14 2.85 -2.79
N ASP A 101 9.34 3.97 -2.09
CA ASP A 101 8.27 4.87 -1.68
C ASP A 101 7.57 5.54 -2.87
N ALA A 102 8.31 5.88 -3.93
CA ALA A 102 7.73 6.40 -5.17
C ALA A 102 7.01 5.28 -5.94
N SER A 103 7.63 4.11 -6.07
CA SER A 103 7.00 2.91 -6.66
C SER A 103 5.72 2.52 -5.93
N PHE A 104 5.72 2.59 -4.59
CA PHE A 104 4.54 2.35 -3.77
C PHE A 104 3.39 3.28 -4.14
N ALA A 105 3.63 4.59 -4.21
CA ALA A 105 2.60 5.57 -4.57
C ALA A 105 2.05 5.34 -5.99
N LEU A 106 2.93 4.99 -6.93
CA LEU A 106 2.54 4.69 -8.30
C LEU A 106 1.69 3.41 -8.39
N MET A 107 2.14 2.32 -7.78
CA MET A 107 1.44 1.04 -7.79
C MET A 107 0.09 1.12 -7.10
N LEU A 108 -0.02 1.94 -6.05
CA LEU A 108 -1.28 2.24 -5.39
C LEU A 108 -2.29 2.88 -6.36
N GLY A 109 -1.88 3.92 -7.09
CA GLY A 109 -2.76 4.58 -8.07
C GLY A 109 -3.13 3.69 -9.25
N ILE A 110 -2.14 3.03 -9.86
CA ILE A 110 -2.33 2.19 -11.05
C ILE A 110 -3.22 0.99 -10.76
N SER A 111 -3.02 0.31 -9.63
CA SER A 111 -3.77 -0.92 -9.32
C SER A 111 -5.23 -0.67 -9.07
N VAL A 112 -5.54 0.34 -8.25
CA VAL A 112 -6.93 0.72 -7.98
C VAL A 112 -7.61 1.17 -9.27
N TYR A 113 -6.93 1.98 -10.09
CA TYR A 113 -7.46 2.39 -11.37
C TYR A 113 -7.73 1.21 -12.31
N ALA A 114 -6.76 0.34 -12.50
CA ALA A 114 -6.88 -0.78 -13.43
C ALA A 114 -8.00 -1.73 -13.03
N ILE A 115 -8.14 -2.08 -11.76
CA ILE A 115 -9.19 -2.99 -11.31
C ILE A 115 -10.54 -2.30 -11.31
N TRP A 116 -10.65 -1.09 -10.75
CA TRP A 116 -11.94 -0.40 -10.65
C TRP A 116 -12.50 -0.09 -12.04
N GLU A 117 -11.69 0.42 -12.97
CA GLU A 117 -12.14 0.67 -14.35
C GLU A 117 -12.58 -0.63 -15.04
N TYR A 118 -11.91 -1.74 -14.76
CA TYR A 118 -12.21 -3.04 -15.35
C TYR A 118 -13.46 -3.69 -14.78
N SER A 119 -13.62 -3.71 -13.46
CA SER A 119 -14.68 -4.45 -12.77
C SER A 119 -15.88 -3.59 -12.41
N ASN A 120 -15.74 -2.26 -12.41
CA ASN A 120 -16.68 -1.32 -11.81
C ASN A 120 -16.95 -1.61 -10.31
N GLU A 121 -16.05 -2.31 -9.64
CA GLU A 121 -16.17 -2.73 -8.23
C GLU A 121 -15.17 -1.96 -7.35
N PRO A 122 -15.56 -0.82 -6.75
CA PRO A 122 -14.63 0.06 -6.03
C PRO A 122 -14.00 -0.61 -4.80
N TRP A 123 -14.80 -1.33 -4.02
CA TRP A 123 -14.33 -1.99 -2.80
C TRP A 123 -13.39 -3.16 -3.09
N LEU A 124 -13.63 -3.89 -4.17
CA LEU A 124 -12.74 -4.95 -4.62
C LEU A 124 -11.43 -4.36 -5.18
N ALA A 125 -11.51 -3.25 -5.91
CA ALA A 125 -10.36 -2.64 -6.57
C ALA A 125 -9.29 -2.12 -5.62
N ILE A 126 -9.68 -1.69 -4.41
CA ILE A 126 -8.71 -1.23 -3.42
C ILE A 126 -7.93 -2.36 -2.74
N LEU A 127 -8.35 -3.61 -2.88
CA LEU A 127 -7.82 -4.75 -2.13
C LEU A 127 -6.30 -4.95 -2.30
N PRO A 128 -5.72 -4.96 -3.52
CA PRO A 128 -4.28 -5.10 -3.70
C PRO A 128 -3.50 -3.94 -3.09
N ALA A 129 -4.02 -2.72 -3.21
CA ALA A 129 -3.42 -1.53 -2.62
C ALA A 129 -3.49 -1.57 -1.08
N LEU A 130 -4.56 -2.12 -0.49
CA LEU A 130 -4.65 -2.34 0.97
C LEU A 130 -3.66 -3.40 1.45
N TYR A 131 -3.47 -4.48 0.70
CA TYR A 131 -2.48 -5.50 1.04
C TYR A 131 -1.06 -4.94 1.03
N MET A 132 -0.74 -4.08 0.07
CA MET A 132 0.53 -3.38 0.03
C MET A 132 0.65 -2.32 1.14
N ALA A 133 -0.36 -1.49 1.36
CA ALA A 133 -0.28 -0.40 2.34
C ALA A 133 -0.27 -0.91 3.78
N PHE A 134 -1.18 -1.81 4.12
CA PHE A 134 -1.36 -2.32 5.49
C PHE A 134 -0.76 -3.70 5.70
N GLY A 135 -0.92 -4.63 4.77
CA GLY A 135 -0.36 -5.99 4.90
C GLY A 135 1.17 -5.96 5.02
N ASP A 136 1.85 -5.34 4.06
CA ASP A 136 3.30 -5.13 4.12
C ASP A 136 3.71 -4.15 5.26
N GLY A 137 2.83 -3.20 5.62
CA GLY A 137 2.94 -2.39 6.83
C GLY A 137 3.10 -3.22 8.11
N VAL A 138 2.17 -4.16 8.34
CA VAL A 138 2.15 -5.10 9.46
C VAL A 138 3.40 -5.99 9.44
N THR A 139 3.75 -6.52 8.28
CA THR A 139 4.97 -7.31 8.08
C THR A 139 6.20 -6.54 8.54
N GLY A 140 6.34 -5.28 8.10
CA GLY A 140 7.44 -4.40 8.49
C GLY A 140 7.50 -4.14 10.00
N ILE A 141 6.35 -3.95 10.65
CA ILE A 141 6.28 -3.70 12.10
C ILE A 141 6.73 -4.94 12.89
N ILE A 142 6.21 -6.13 12.54
CA ILE A 142 6.52 -7.39 13.21
C ILE A 142 8.01 -7.71 13.05
N ARG A 143 8.53 -7.63 11.83
CA ARG A 143 9.93 -7.94 11.52
C ARG A 143 10.90 -7.03 12.26
N ASN A 144 10.65 -5.73 12.26
CA ASN A 144 11.52 -4.81 12.99
C ASN A 144 11.45 -5.03 14.50
N LYS A 145 10.29 -5.38 15.06
CA LYS A 145 10.16 -5.68 16.49
C LYS A 145 10.91 -6.95 16.90
N MET A 146 10.92 -7.97 16.04
CA MET A 146 11.56 -9.25 16.32
C MET A 146 13.06 -9.25 16.03
N PHE A 147 13.50 -8.61 14.95
CA PHE A 147 14.87 -8.77 14.44
C PHE A 147 15.69 -7.49 14.44
N GLN A 148 15.07 -6.31 14.57
CA GLN A 148 15.71 -4.99 14.56
C GLN A 148 16.68 -4.75 13.37
N LYS A 149 16.53 -5.53 12.30
CA LYS A 149 17.33 -5.50 11.08
C LYS A 149 16.44 -5.88 9.91
N ARG A 150 16.81 -5.42 8.71
CA ARG A 150 16.12 -5.77 7.46
C ARG A 150 16.30 -7.26 7.16
N THR A 151 15.34 -8.09 7.56
CA THR A 151 15.34 -9.55 7.34
C THR A 151 13.95 -9.99 6.92
N LYS A 152 13.79 -10.79 5.85
CA LYS A 152 12.49 -11.40 5.53
C LYS A 152 12.23 -12.54 6.52
N SER A 153 10.99 -12.70 6.96
CA SER A 153 10.65 -13.65 8.04
C SER A 153 9.25 -14.19 7.87
N ALA A 154 9.09 -15.50 8.08
CA ALA A 154 7.80 -16.17 8.06
C ALA A 154 6.79 -15.54 9.05
N TRP A 155 7.26 -15.00 10.18
CA TRP A 155 6.40 -14.28 11.14
C TRP A 155 5.79 -13.01 10.55
N GLY A 156 6.51 -12.34 9.65
CA GLY A 156 5.98 -11.22 8.89
C GLY A 156 4.83 -11.65 7.99
N ASN A 157 5.03 -12.70 7.20
CA ASN A 157 4.02 -13.26 6.30
C ASN A 157 2.78 -13.76 7.05
N VAL A 158 2.95 -14.36 8.23
CA VAL A 158 1.82 -14.74 9.10
C VAL A 158 1.03 -13.51 9.53
N GLY A 159 1.72 -12.44 9.95
CA GLY A 159 1.06 -11.17 10.30
C GLY A 159 0.31 -10.55 9.12
N MET A 160 0.90 -10.56 7.93
CA MET A 160 0.23 -10.14 6.70
C MET A 160 -1.01 -11.00 6.43
N ALA A 161 -0.90 -12.32 6.53
CA ALA A 161 -2.01 -13.23 6.25
C ALA A 161 -3.19 -13.02 7.21
N ILE A 162 -2.92 -12.80 8.50
CA ILE A 162 -3.95 -12.50 9.50
C ILE A 162 -4.79 -11.26 9.11
N LEU A 163 -4.18 -10.29 8.43
CA LEU A 163 -4.87 -9.11 7.95
C LEU A 163 -5.50 -9.31 6.56
N CYS A 164 -4.72 -9.83 5.60
CA CYS A 164 -5.09 -9.90 4.20
C CYS A 164 -6.18 -10.93 3.91
N LEU A 165 -6.20 -12.08 4.59
CA LEU A 165 -7.19 -13.13 4.34
C LEU A 165 -8.61 -12.68 4.73
N PRO A 166 -8.86 -12.16 5.96
CA PRO A 166 -10.19 -11.66 6.31
C PRO A 166 -10.65 -10.50 5.43
N LEU A 167 -9.75 -9.55 5.12
CA LEU A 167 -10.07 -8.44 4.22
C LEU A 167 -10.45 -8.95 2.82
N GLY A 168 -9.69 -9.91 2.30
CA GLY A 168 -9.94 -10.52 1.00
C GLY A 168 -11.29 -11.20 0.93
N TYR A 169 -11.58 -12.05 1.91
CA TYR A 169 -12.87 -12.71 2.01
C TYR A 169 -14.03 -11.70 2.09
N PHE A 170 -13.91 -10.70 2.98
CA PHE A 170 -14.95 -9.71 3.22
C PHE A 170 -15.27 -8.88 1.97
N PHE A 171 -14.26 -8.27 1.34
CA PHE A 171 -14.49 -7.46 0.15
C PHE A 171 -14.80 -8.29 -1.09
N GLY A 172 -14.31 -9.54 -1.17
CA GLY A 172 -14.73 -10.48 -2.20
C GLY A 172 -16.21 -10.86 -2.08
N GLN A 173 -16.76 -10.91 -0.87
CA GLN A 173 -18.20 -11.12 -0.64
C GLN A 173 -19.04 -9.89 -1.01
N LEU A 174 -18.47 -8.69 -0.96
CA LEU A 174 -19.18 -7.45 -1.31
C LEU A 174 -19.17 -7.14 -2.82
N ALA A 175 -18.38 -7.87 -3.61
CA ALA A 175 -18.24 -7.63 -5.05
C ALA A 175 -19.39 -8.26 -5.84
N GLU A 176 -19.67 -7.73 -7.04
CA GLU A 176 -20.55 -8.37 -8.02
C GLU A 176 -19.73 -8.81 -9.26
N PRO A 177 -19.64 -10.13 -9.57
CA PRO A 177 -20.17 -11.26 -8.80
C PRO A 177 -19.42 -11.49 -7.48
N GLU A 178 -20.09 -12.13 -6.52
CA GLU A 178 -19.48 -12.49 -5.23
C GLU A 178 -18.31 -13.47 -5.44
N ILE A 179 -17.11 -13.07 -5.06
CA ILE A 179 -15.89 -13.87 -5.21
C ILE A 179 -15.06 -13.98 -3.91
N PRO A 180 -15.68 -14.35 -2.77
CA PRO A 180 -15.01 -14.36 -1.47
C PRO A 180 -13.79 -15.29 -1.41
N LEU A 181 -13.85 -16.46 -2.06
CA LEU A 181 -12.71 -17.38 -2.11
C LEU A 181 -11.56 -16.83 -2.96
N TRP A 182 -11.84 -16.16 -4.08
CA TRP A 182 -10.80 -15.48 -4.86
C TRP A 182 -10.19 -14.31 -4.10
N GLY A 183 -11.00 -13.56 -3.36
CA GLY A 183 -10.54 -12.55 -2.42
C GLY A 183 -9.57 -13.14 -1.38
N LEU A 184 -9.94 -14.26 -0.75
CA LEU A 184 -9.07 -14.98 0.19
C LEU A 184 -7.77 -15.46 -0.47
N ILE A 185 -7.84 -16.07 -1.65
CA ILE A 185 -6.67 -16.55 -2.41
C ILE A 185 -5.75 -15.38 -2.75
N SER A 186 -6.29 -14.22 -3.12
CA SER A 186 -5.48 -13.04 -3.43
C SER A 186 -4.70 -12.55 -2.20
N GLY A 187 -5.30 -12.62 -1.01
CA GLY A 187 -4.62 -12.34 0.27
C GLY A 187 -3.54 -13.38 0.63
N VAL A 188 -3.77 -14.66 0.34
CA VAL A 188 -2.75 -15.73 0.50
C VAL A 188 -1.58 -15.48 -0.42
N VAL A 189 -1.86 -15.19 -1.70
CA VAL A 189 -0.84 -14.91 -2.71
C VAL A 189 -0.05 -13.66 -2.32
N ALA A 190 -0.71 -12.57 -1.93
CA ALA A 190 -0.05 -11.35 -1.44
C ALA A 190 0.92 -11.65 -0.28
N SER A 191 0.45 -12.41 0.71
CA SER A 191 1.26 -12.79 1.88
C SER A 191 2.42 -13.73 1.53
N TYR A 192 2.26 -14.56 0.50
CA TYR A 192 3.31 -15.43 -0.01
C TYR A 192 4.37 -14.66 -0.80
N VAL A 193 3.96 -13.76 -1.69
CA VAL A 193 4.88 -13.05 -2.59
C VAL A 193 5.69 -11.97 -1.90
N GLU A 194 5.21 -11.41 -0.77
CA GLU A 194 5.95 -10.40 0.03
C GLU A 194 7.40 -10.83 0.32
N ARG A 195 7.66 -12.13 0.46
CA ARG A 195 9.01 -12.62 0.79
C ARG A 195 10.05 -12.44 -0.33
N TYR A 196 9.61 -12.13 -1.54
CA TYR A 196 10.47 -12.02 -2.72
C TYR A 196 10.74 -10.55 -3.07
N GLU A 197 11.95 -10.30 -3.55
CA GLU A 197 12.38 -9.04 -4.15
C GLU A 197 13.36 -9.40 -5.28
N PHE A 198 13.15 -8.88 -6.48
CA PHE A 198 13.94 -9.22 -7.68
C PHE A 198 14.58 -7.96 -8.27
N GLY A 199 15.74 -7.57 -7.75
CA GLY A 199 16.49 -6.42 -8.26
C GLY A 199 15.68 -5.12 -8.17
N PHE A 200 15.28 -4.58 -9.32
CA PHE A 200 14.46 -3.37 -9.42
C PHE A 200 12.97 -3.58 -9.11
N ILE A 201 12.51 -4.84 -9.06
CA ILE A 201 11.13 -5.18 -8.70
C ILE A 201 11.07 -5.47 -7.21
N ASP A 202 10.42 -4.59 -6.46
CA ASP A 202 10.24 -4.71 -5.02
C ASP A 202 8.98 -5.50 -4.64
N ASP A 203 8.81 -5.72 -3.34
CA ASP A 203 7.66 -6.39 -2.76
C ASP A 203 6.33 -5.64 -3.04
N ASN A 204 6.34 -4.31 -3.09
CA ASN A 204 5.17 -3.50 -3.42
C ASN A 204 4.59 -3.86 -4.80
N ILE A 205 5.45 -3.93 -5.82
CA ILE A 205 5.04 -4.28 -7.18
C ILE A 205 4.52 -5.72 -7.22
N LEU A 206 5.22 -6.67 -6.59
CA LEU A 206 4.83 -8.09 -6.60
C LEU A 206 3.49 -8.32 -5.89
N ILE A 207 3.32 -7.76 -4.69
CA ILE A 207 2.08 -7.88 -3.91
C ILE A 207 0.90 -7.41 -4.75
N VAL A 208 1.01 -6.22 -5.32
CA VAL A 208 -0.06 -5.62 -6.11
C VAL A 208 -0.31 -6.44 -7.37
N LEU A 209 0.71 -6.73 -8.17
CA LEU A 209 0.55 -7.44 -9.44
C LEU A 209 -0.11 -8.80 -9.28
N PHE A 210 0.39 -9.62 -8.35
CA PHE A 210 -0.09 -10.99 -8.19
C PHE A 210 -1.46 -11.05 -7.51
N SER A 211 -1.75 -10.18 -6.54
CA SER A 211 -3.10 -10.13 -5.96
C SER A 211 -4.12 -9.58 -6.93
N SER A 212 -3.80 -8.54 -7.71
CA SER A 212 -4.64 -8.05 -8.81
C SER A 212 -4.94 -9.14 -9.83
N LEU A 213 -3.94 -9.92 -10.24
CA LEU A 213 -4.13 -11.02 -11.20
C LEU A 213 -5.13 -12.06 -10.69
N VAL A 214 -5.03 -12.46 -9.41
CA VAL A 214 -5.97 -13.40 -8.80
C VAL A 214 -7.40 -12.86 -8.83
N LEU A 215 -7.59 -11.58 -8.50
CA LEU A 215 -8.93 -10.97 -8.52
C LEU A 215 -9.51 -10.91 -9.93
N VAL A 216 -8.70 -10.51 -10.93
CA VAL A 216 -9.13 -10.50 -12.33
C VAL A 216 -9.50 -11.90 -12.79
N ILE A 217 -8.73 -12.93 -12.43
CA ILE A 217 -9.09 -14.33 -12.73
C ILE A 217 -10.44 -14.67 -12.08
N GLY A 218 -10.65 -14.32 -10.81
CA GLY A 218 -11.90 -14.56 -10.11
C GLY A 218 -13.10 -13.88 -10.75
N LEU A 219 -12.96 -12.63 -11.18
CA LEU A 219 -14.00 -11.88 -11.89
C LEU A 219 -14.39 -12.52 -13.23
N ASN A 220 -13.44 -13.16 -13.92
CA ASN A 220 -13.70 -13.80 -15.23
C ASN A 220 -14.25 -15.24 -15.09
N ILE A 221 -13.77 -16.00 -14.10
CA ILE A 221 -14.20 -17.40 -13.89
C ILE A 221 -15.53 -17.45 -13.13
N GLY A 222 -15.76 -16.50 -12.22
CA GLY A 222 -16.89 -16.48 -11.31
C GLY A 222 -16.61 -17.19 -9.98
N PRO A 223 -17.64 -17.32 -9.12
CA PRO A 223 -17.51 -17.90 -7.79
C PRO A 223 -17.03 -19.35 -7.84
N ILE A 224 -16.19 -19.72 -6.87
CA ILE A 224 -15.70 -21.09 -6.62
C ILE A 224 -16.03 -21.52 -5.19
#